data_AF-A0A229SG66-F1
#
_entry.id   AF-A0A229SG66-F1
#
_cell.length_a   1.000
_cell.length_b   1.000
_cell.length_c   1.000
_cell.angle_alpha   90.00
_cell.angle_beta   90.00
_cell.angle_gamma   90.00
#
_symmetry.space_group_name_H-M   'P 1'
#
loop_
_entity.id
_entity.type
_entity.pdbx_description
1 polymer ?
#
loop_
_entity_poly.entity_id
_entity_poly.type
_entity_poly.pdbx_seq_one_letter_code
_entity_poly.pdbx_strand_id
1 'polypeptide(L)'
;MTTADAGTGRPRITRVDCRRSGSGYLAYAPDADSPWYADLLVSPQATLEIDGVPYVARAVPLEGGERGFALHLLELDAARGRAIADQLLVHHGELRKALAAARAELDGAPVAHGPGVRRELFGHCVTFCNGLRMHHIREDGAFTAIEKAYPGLAPALARLREEHETVSRALLDLDELLQGDGELGSAALREEFDRVAKGLEDHFAYEEANLLPALRGGSSLP
;
A
#
# COMPACT_ATOMS: atom_id res chain seq x y z
N MET A 1 14.05 20.05 -6.41
CA MET A 1 12.73 19.51 -6.79
C MET A 1 12.93 18.37 -7.76
N THR A 2 12.22 17.26 -7.57
CA THR A 2 12.30 16.08 -8.42
C THR A 2 10.97 15.89 -9.15
N THR A 3 11.02 15.78 -10.48
CA THR A 3 9.88 15.53 -11.38
C THR A 3 10.08 14.22 -12.14
N ALA A 4 9.02 13.67 -12.74
CA ALA A 4 9.14 12.54 -13.67
C ALA A 4 9.31 13.09 -15.09
N ASP A 5 10.39 12.72 -15.77
CA ASP A 5 10.65 13.15 -17.14
C ASP A 5 9.47 12.82 -18.08
N ALA A 6 8.97 13.82 -18.79
CA ALA A 6 7.77 13.68 -19.63
C ALA A 6 7.88 12.60 -20.73
N GLY A 7 9.09 12.33 -21.24
CA GLY A 7 9.30 11.37 -22.33
C GLY A 7 9.65 9.96 -21.87
N THR A 8 10.34 9.83 -20.73
CA THR A 8 10.95 8.57 -20.26
C THR A 8 10.42 8.09 -18.92
N GLY A 9 9.72 8.95 -18.16
CA GLY A 9 9.24 8.67 -16.81
C GLY A 9 10.34 8.58 -15.74
N ARG A 10 11.61 8.75 -16.11
CA ARG A 10 12.75 8.69 -15.17
C ARG A 10 12.78 9.93 -14.27
N PRO A 11 13.27 9.81 -13.02
CA PRO A 11 13.37 10.96 -12.13
C PRO A 11 14.34 12.01 -12.68
N ARG A 12 13.89 13.27 -12.71
CA ARG A 12 14.67 14.45 -13.05
C ARG A 12 14.78 15.36 -11.83
N ILE A 13 16.00 15.59 -11.36
CA ILE A 13 16.27 16.50 -10.25
C ILE A 13 16.64 17.88 -10.83
N THR A 14 15.87 18.90 -10.45
CA THR A 14 16.08 20.29 -10.87
C THR A 14 16.11 21.21 -9.66
N ARG A 15 17.07 22.15 -9.62
CA ARG A 15 17.10 23.20 -8.61
C ARG A 15 16.11 24.30 -9.01
N VAL A 16 15.03 24.43 -8.24
CA VAL A 16 13.95 25.41 -8.48
C VAL A 16 13.70 26.17 -7.18
N ASP A 17 13.65 27.50 -7.25
CA ASP A 17 13.30 28.35 -6.11
C ASP A 17 11.80 28.19 -5.82
N CYS A 18 11.47 27.42 -4.78
CA CYS A 18 10.10 27.17 -4.35
C CYS A 18 9.79 28.05 -3.15
N ARG A 19 8.89 29.01 -3.31
CA ARG A 19 8.56 29.98 -2.26
C ARG A 19 7.32 29.56 -1.50
N ARG A 20 7.38 29.59 -0.17
CA ARG A 20 6.22 29.27 0.67
C ARG A 20 5.08 30.27 0.43
N SER A 21 3.88 29.76 0.23
CA SER A 21 2.65 30.55 0.06
C SER A 21 1.48 29.84 0.73
N GLY A 22 0.96 30.42 1.82
CA GLY A 22 -0.06 29.78 2.65
C GLY A 22 0.40 28.41 3.17
N SER A 23 -0.40 27.38 2.91
CA SER A 23 -0.12 25.97 3.25
C SER A 23 0.70 25.21 2.20
N GLY A 24 1.10 25.87 1.09
CA GLY A 24 1.84 25.24 0.00
C GLY A 24 3.06 26.05 -0.43
N TYR A 25 3.54 25.74 -1.64
CA TYR A 25 4.68 26.41 -2.26
C TYR A 25 4.31 26.90 -3.67
N LEU A 26 5.04 27.89 -4.16
CA LEU A 26 4.95 28.40 -5.53
C LEU A 26 6.29 28.16 -6.22
N ALA A 27 6.26 27.59 -7.41
CA ALA A 27 7.42 27.43 -8.27
C ALA A 27 7.16 28.14 -9.60
N TYR A 28 7.97 29.16 -9.89
CA TYR A 28 7.89 29.93 -11.13
C TYR A 28 8.85 29.39 -12.18
N ALA A 29 8.40 29.35 -13.43
CA ALA A 29 9.15 28.87 -14.60
C ALA A 29 9.26 29.99 -15.66
N PRO A 30 10.00 31.08 -15.36
CA PRO A 30 10.14 32.20 -16.28
C PRO A 30 10.81 31.79 -17.60
N ASP A 31 11.68 30.78 -17.56
CA ASP A 31 12.42 30.29 -18.73
C ASP A 31 11.60 29.29 -19.55
N ALA A 32 11.36 29.62 -20.83
CA ALA A 32 10.60 28.80 -21.77
C ALA A 32 11.09 27.33 -21.83
N ASP A 33 12.40 27.12 -21.72
CA ASP A 33 13.08 25.83 -21.83
C ASP A 33 13.18 25.04 -20.51
N SER A 34 12.35 25.34 -19.50
CA SER A 34 12.31 24.59 -18.24
C SER A 34 11.77 23.16 -18.45
N PRO A 35 12.59 22.09 -18.50
CA PRO A 35 12.08 20.74 -18.77
C PRO A 35 11.16 20.24 -17.66
N TRP A 36 11.43 20.62 -16.41
CA TRP A 36 10.58 20.30 -15.26
C TRP A 36 9.17 20.90 -15.38
N TYR A 37 8.99 21.99 -16.13
CA TYR A 37 7.68 22.58 -16.38
C TYR A 37 6.86 21.67 -17.30
N ALA A 38 7.47 21.16 -18.38
CA ALA A 38 6.84 20.19 -19.28
C ALA A 38 6.56 18.86 -18.56
N ASP A 39 7.48 18.41 -17.71
CA ASP A 39 7.29 17.24 -16.85
C ASP A 39 6.01 17.36 -16.01
N LEU A 40 5.79 18.51 -15.35
CA LEU A 40 4.63 18.73 -14.48
C LEU A 40 3.31 18.93 -15.24
N LEU A 41 3.37 19.32 -16.52
CA LEU A 41 2.17 19.32 -17.37
C LEU A 41 1.73 17.89 -17.72
N VAL A 42 2.66 16.95 -17.85
CA VAL A 42 2.37 15.54 -18.18
C VAL A 42 2.08 14.72 -16.92
N SER A 43 2.88 14.90 -15.88
CA SER A 43 2.77 14.22 -14.59
C SER A 43 2.76 15.26 -13.46
N PRO A 44 1.58 15.66 -12.94
CA PRO A 44 1.43 16.80 -12.03
C PRO A 44 1.83 16.46 -10.58
N GLN A 45 2.96 15.80 -10.41
CA GLN A 45 3.55 15.43 -9.13
C GLN A 45 5.03 15.80 -9.09
N ALA A 46 5.44 16.39 -7.97
CA ALA A 46 6.83 16.71 -7.66
C ALA A 46 7.22 16.16 -6.29
N THR A 47 8.52 15.99 -6.06
CA THR A 47 9.08 15.87 -4.70
C THR A 47 9.91 17.12 -4.40
N LEU A 48 9.59 17.83 -3.32
CA LEU A 48 10.32 18.98 -2.82
C LEU A 48 11.24 18.54 -1.69
N GLU A 49 12.46 19.04 -1.66
CA GLU A 49 13.31 18.91 -0.48
C GLU A 49 13.17 20.17 0.35
N ILE A 50 12.66 20.03 1.57
CA ILE A 50 12.45 21.10 2.54
C ILE A 50 13.24 20.72 3.79
N ASP A 51 14.22 21.53 4.17
CA ASP A 51 15.12 21.27 5.30
C ASP A 51 15.77 19.87 5.29
N GLY A 52 16.08 19.36 4.09
CA GLY A 52 16.68 18.04 3.88
C GLY A 52 15.70 16.87 3.90
N VAL A 53 14.39 17.14 4.02
CA VAL A 53 13.33 16.13 4.04
C VAL A 53 12.54 16.18 2.72
N PRO A 54 12.29 15.03 2.06
CA PRO A 54 11.51 14.98 0.83
C PRO A 54 10.00 14.99 1.11
N TYR A 55 9.28 15.92 0.51
CA TYR A 55 7.82 16.01 0.54
C TYR A 55 7.24 15.86 -0.86
N VAL A 56 6.27 14.96 -1.03
CA VAL A 56 5.52 14.88 -2.29
C VAL A 56 4.58 16.07 -2.37
N ALA A 57 4.47 16.69 -3.54
CA ALA A 57 3.55 17.77 -3.81
C ALA A 57 2.75 17.49 -5.09
N ARG A 58 1.48 17.88 -5.10
CA ARG A 58 0.68 17.99 -6.32
C ARG A 58 0.90 19.36 -6.94
N ALA A 59 1.22 19.39 -8.22
CA ALA A 59 1.40 20.63 -8.98
C ALA A 59 0.08 21.05 -9.65
N VAL A 60 -0.28 22.33 -9.52
CA VAL A 60 -1.44 22.96 -10.15
C VAL A 60 -0.94 24.18 -10.92
N PRO A 61 -1.16 24.30 -12.24
CA PRO A 61 -0.74 25.47 -13.00
C PRO A 61 -1.28 26.76 -12.38
N LEU A 62 -0.46 27.82 -12.36
CA LEU A 62 -0.92 29.13 -11.92
C LEU A 62 -1.91 29.72 -12.92
N GLU A 63 -2.94 30.38 -12.41
CA GLU A 63 -3.88 31.16 -13.20
C GLU A 63 -3.34 32.59 -13.39
N GLY A 64 -3.69 33.26 -14.50
CA GLY A 64 -3.36 34.68 -14.70
C GLY A 64 -2.11 34.99 -15.55
N GLY A 65 -1.58 34.01 -16.29
CA GLY A 65 -0.54 34.23 -17.31
C GLY A 65 0.90 34.15 -16.80
N GLU A 66 1.10 34.07 -15.48
CA GLU A 66 2.40 33.73 -14.90
C GLU A 66 2.68 32.24 -15.09
N ARG A 67 3.82 31.93 -15.71
CA ARG A 67 4.21 30.55 -15.96
C ARG A 67 4.79 29.94 -14.67
N GLY A 68 4.05 29.02 -14.06
CA GLY A 68 4.48 28.34 -12.85
C GLY A 68 3.43 27.38 -12.32
N PHE A 69 3.69 26.82 -11.15
CA PHE A 69 2.78 25.92 -10.44
C PHE A 69 2.63 26.32 -8.97
N ALA A 70 1.41 26.20 -8.46
CA ALA A 70 1.15 25.99 -7.06
C ALA A 70 1.43 24.53 -6.70
N LEU A 71 2.26 24.32 -5.69
CA LEU A 71 2.71 23.03 -5.19
C LEU A 71 2.04 22.80 -3.84
N HIS A 72 1.00 21.97 -3.84
CA HIS A 72 0.30 21.57 -2.63
C HIS A 72 1.00 20.36 -2.05
N LEU A 73 1.65 20.51 -0.89
CA LEU A 73 2.24 19.37 -0.19
C LEU A 73 1.15 18.32 0.04
N LEU A 74 1.41 17.12 -0.46
CA LEU A 74 0.65 15.94 -0.15
C LEU A 74 1.19 15.42 1.17
N GLU A 75 0.82 16.07 2.26
CA GLU A 75 0.96 15.43 3.55
C GLU A 75 -0.02 14.25 3.60
N LEU A 76 0.41 13.12 4.16
CA LEU A 76 -0.55 12.31 4.91
C LEU A 76 -0.97 13.20 6.09
N ASP A 77 -2.00 14.02 5.89
CA ASP A 77 -2.55 14.77 7.01
C ASP A 77 -3.06 13.76 8.05
N ALA A 78 -3.13 14.18 9.31
CA ALA A 78 -3.47 13.28 10.40
C ALA A 78 -4.85 12.60 10.22
N ALA A 79 -5.77 13.21 9.47
CA ALA A 79 -7.05 12.60 9.15
C ALA A 79 -6.90 11.47 8.13
N ARG A 80 -6.08 11.66 7.10
CA ARG A 80 -5.74 10.64 6.10
C ARG A 80 -4.94 9.49 6.70
N GLY A 81 -3.97 9.77 7.58
CA GLY A 81 -3.23 8.75 8.33
C GLY A 81 -4.18 7.86 9.15
N ARG A 82 -5.09 8.47 9.92
CA ARG A 82 -6.13 7.74 10.66
C ARG A 82 -7.05 6.93 9.74
N ALA A 83 -7.48 7.49 8.62
CA ALA A 83 -8.33 6.77 7.67
C ALA A 83 -7.64 5.52 7.10
N ILE A 84 -6.34 5.60 6.80
CA ILE A 84 -5.55 4.44 6.34
C ILE A 84 -5.44 3.40 7.46
N ALA A 85 -5.12 3.83 8.68
CA ALA A 85 -5.05 2.94 9.84
C ALA A 85 -6.39 2.23 10.13
N ASP A 86 -7.51 2.93 9.99
CA ASP A 86 -8.83 2.36 10.20
C ASP A 86 -9.21 1.38 9.08
N GLN A 87 -8.90 1.70 7.83
CA GLN A 87 -9.08 0.75 6.72
C GLN A 87 -8.23 -0.52 6.91
N LEU A 88 -6.98 -0.38 7.33
CA LEU A 88 -6.08 -1.51 7.59
C LEU A 88 -6.71 -2.48 8.61
N LEU A 89 -7.16 -1.95 9.74
CA LEU A 89 -7.80 -2.76 10.79
C LEU A 89 -9.11 -3.42 10.35
N VAL A 90 -9.93 -2.70 9.58
CA VAL A 90 -11.16 -3.28 9.00
C VAL A 90 -10.79 -4.45 8.10
N HIS A 91 -9.82 -4.26 7.20
CA HIS A 91 -9.37 -5.32 6.31
C HIS A 91 -8.84 -6.51 7.09
N HIS A 92 -7.87 -6.33 7.98
CA HIS A 92 -7.33 -7.43 8.80
C HIS A 92 -8.42 -8.15 9.61
N GLY A 93 -9.38 -7.42 10.17
CA GLY A 93 -10.52 -8.00 10.87
C GLY A 93 -11.36 -8.93 9.99
N GLU A 94 -11.65 -8.53 8.76
CA GLU A 94 -12.36 -9.38 7.80
C GLU A 94 -11.50 -10.56 7.33
N LEU A 95 -10.19 -10.37 7.14
CA LEU A 95 -9.29 -11.46 6.78
C LEU A 95 -9.20 -12.52 7.88
N ARG A 96 -9.09 -12.11 9.15
CA ARG A 96 -9.11 -13.01 10.31
C ARG A 96 -10.41 -13.80 10.42
N LYS A 97 -11.57 -13.16 10.20
CA LYS A 97 -12.87 -13.86 10.18
C LYS A 97 -12.93 -14.90 9.07
N ALA A 98 -12.42 -14.59 7.88
CA ALA A 98 -12.39 -15.52 6.75
C ALA A 98 -11.50 -16.74 7.06
N LEU A 99 -10.31 -16.53 7.65
CA LEU A 99 -9.43 -17.63 8.08
C LEU A 99 -10.11 -18.51 9.13
N ALA A 100 -10.77 -17.92 10.13
CA ALA A 100 -11.50 -18.68 11.15
C ALA A 100 -12.65 -19.51 10.56
N ALA A 101 -13.39 -18.98 9.58
CA ALA A 101 -14.45 -19.69 8.89
C ALA A 101 -13.91 -20.87 8.07
N ALA A 102 -12.83 -20.66 7.32
CA ALA A 102 -12.17 -21.72 6.54
C ALA A 102 -11.62 -22.84 7.45
N ARG A 103 -11.05 -22.49 8.60
CA ARG A 103 -10.61 -23.46 9.61
C ARG A 103 -11.76 -24.33 10.12
N ALA A 104 -12.87 -23.71 10.50
CA ALA A 104 -14.04 -24.43 11.00
C ALA A 104 -14.60 -25.41 9.97
N GLU A 105 -14.58 -25.05 8.68
CA GLU A 105 -15.00 -25.95 7.60
C GLU A 105 -14.03 -27.13 7.42
N LEU A 106 -12.72 -26.90 7.47
CA LEU A 106 -11.70 -27.95 7.41
C LEU A 106 -11.78 -28.94 8.58
N ASP A 107 -12.23 -28.45 9.74
CA ASP A 107 -12.47 -29.25 10.95
C ASP A 107 -13.84 -29.96 10.94
N GLY A 108 -14.63 -29.79 9.88
CA GLY A 108 -15.88 -30.52 9.65
C GLY A 108 -17.11 -29.92 10.34
N ALA A 109 -17.08 -28.64 10.72
CA ALA A 109 -18.27 -27.96 11.25
C ALA A 109 -19.37 -27.91 10.18
N PRO A 110 -20.64 -28.22 10.52
CA PRO A 110 -21.74 -28.14 9.57
C PRO A 110 -21.93 -26.69 9.13
N VAL A 111 -21.62 -26.41 7.87
CA VAL A 111 -21.91 -25.11 7.25
C VAL A 111 -23.41 -25.05 6.96
N ALA A 112 -24.05 -23.92 7.25
CA ALA A 112 -25.50 -23.79 7.17
C ALA A 112 -26.07 -24.03 5.75
N HIS A 113 -25.25 -24.08 4.69
CA HIS A 113 -25.67 -24.21 3.29
C HIS A 113 -24.88 -25.33 2.58
N GLY A 114 -25.56 -26.09 1.72
CA GLY A 114 -25.17 -27.43 1.22
C GLY A 114 -24.00 -27.51 0.21
N PRO A 115 -23.91 -28.60 -0.59
CA PRO A 115 -22.67 -29.09 -1.25
C PRO A 115 -22.05 -28.20 -2.35
N GLY A 116 -22.47 -26.95 -2.50
CA GLY A 116 -21.85 -25.94 -3.37
C GLY A 116 -20.81 -25.03 -2.69
N VAL A 117 -20.71 -25.08 -1.35
CA VAL A 117 -19.96 -24.12 -0.53
C VAL A 117 -18.45 -24.17 -0.73
N ARG A 118 -17.84 -25.35 -0.99
CA ARG A 118 -16.40 -25.43 -1.33
C ARG A 118 -16.07 -24.47 -2.48
N ARG A 119 -16.87 -24.47 -3.56
CA ARG A 119 -16.65 -23.63 -4.75
C ARG A 119 -16.95 -22.14 -4.53
N GLU A 120 -17.88 -21.80 -3.64
CA GLU A 120 -18.18 -20.42 -3.24
C GLU A 120 -17.09 -19.84 -2.32
N LEU A 121 -16.57 -20.63 -1.38
CA LEU A 121 -15.41 -20.29 -0.56
C LEU A 121 -14.14 -20.19 -1.41
N PHE A 122 -13.94 -21.07 -2.40
CA PHE A 122 -12.86 -20.96 -3.39
C PHE A 122 -12.96 -19.70 -4.24
N GLY A 123 -14.17 -19.31 -4.65
CA GLY A 123 -14.42 -18.03 -5.29
C GLY A 123 -14.08 -16.86 -4.37
N HIS A 124 -14.37 -16.97 -3.08
CA HIS A 124 -14.01 -15.99 -2.06
C HIS A 124 -12.50 -15.93 -1.80
N CYS A 125 -11.80 -17.07 -1.65
CA CYS A 125 -10.36 -17.17 -1.48
C CYS A 125 -9.60 -16.68 -2.71
N VAL A 126 -10.06 -16.98 -3.94
CA VAL A 126 -9.46 -16.42 -5.16
C VAL A 126 -9.79 -14.93 -5.31
N THR A 127 -10.99 -14.46 -4.95
CA THR A 127 -11.32 -13.03 -4.92
C THR A 127 -10.56 -12.28 -3.82
N PHE A 128 -10.28 -12.95 -2.71
CA PHE A 128 -9.48 -12.52 -1.57
C PHE A 128 -8.00 -12.48 -1.93
N CYS A 129 -7.45 -13.51 -2.57
CA CYS A 129 -6.06 -13.58 -3.04
C CYS A 129 -5.81 -12.62 -4.20
N ASN A 130 -6.76 -12.46 -5.12
CA ASN A 130 -6.68 -11.48 -6.20
C ASN A 130 -6.94 -10.05 -5.68
N GLY A 131 -7.75 -9.92 -4.62
CA GLY A 131 -7.93 -8.70 -3.84
C GLY A 131 -6.66 -8.29 -3.09
N LEU A 132 -5.98 -9.23 -2.42
CA LEU A 132 -4.65 -9.05 -1.79
C LEU A 132 -3.57 -8.73 -2.83
N ARG A 133 -3.56 -9.42 -3.98
CA ARG A 133 -2.59 -9.15 -5.07
C ARG A 133 -2.80 -7.77 -5.70
N MET A 134 -4.05 -7.34 -5.90
CA MET A 134 -4.38 -6.00 -6.39
C MET A 134 -4.20 -4.92 -5.33
N HIS A 135 -4.34 -5.29 -4.06
CA HIS A 135 -3.96 -4.49 -2.89
C HIS A 135 -2.45 -4.30 -2.89
N HIS A 136 -1.60 -5.32 -3.02
CA HIS A 136 -0.14 -5.18 -3.05
C HIS A 136 0.38 -4.35 -4.24
N ILE A 137 -0.23 -4.44 -5.43
CA ILE A 137 0.12 -3.60 -6.59
C ILE A 137 -0.28 -2.12 -6.36
N ARG A 138 -1.31 -1.85 -5.55
CA ARG A 138 -1.69 -0.48 -5.13
C ARG A 138 -0.99 -0.03 -3.85
N GLU A 139 -0.56 -0.95 -3.01
CA GLU A 139 0.15 -0.72 -1.77
C GLU A 139 1.61 -0.40 -1.98
N ASP A 140 2.28 -0.86 -3.04
CA ASP A 140 3.60 -0.31 -3.34
C ASP A 140 3.54 1.21 -3.55
N GLY A 141 2.43 1.71 -4.11
CA GLY A 141 2.14 3.14 -4.19
C GLY A 141 1.83 3.77 -2.82
N ALA A 142 1.08 3.07 -1.96
CA ALA A 142 0.74 3.55 -0.61
C ALA A 142 1.93 3.51 0.35
N PHE A 143 2.70 2.43 0.38
CA PHE A 143 3.95 2.25 1.11
C PHE A 143 4.97 3.28 0.66
N THR A 144 5.09 3.56 -0.65
CA THR A 144 5.94 4.66 -1.11
C THR A 144 5.48 6.01 -0.55
N ALA A 145 4.18 6.26 -0.45
CA ALA A 145 3.66 7.49 0.15
C ALA A 145 3.88 7.54 1.68
N ILE A 146 3.69 6.42 2.37
CA ILE A 146 3.93 6.27 3.82
C ILE A 146 5.42 6.40 4.14
N GLU A 147 6.29 5.75 3.37
CA GLU A 147 7.75 5.82 3.51
C GLU A 147 8.27 7.25 3.34
N LYS A 148 7.70 8.00 2.38
CA LYS A 148 8.02 9.42 2.19
C LYS A 148 7.51 10.29 3.34
N ALA A 149 6.31 10.01 3.87
CA ALA A 149 5.74 10.76 4.99
C ALA A 149 6.36 10.40 6.35
N TYR A 150 6.82 9.17 6.51
CA TYR A 150 7.37 8.60 7.74
C TYR A 150 8.65 7.79 7.42
N PRO A 151 9.79 8.44 7.16
CA PRO A 151 11.04 7.75 6.79
C PRO A 151 11.52 6.72 7.82
N GLY A 152 11.18 6.92 9.11
CA GLY A 152 11.48 5.96 10.19
C GLY A 152 10.80 4.59 10.03
N LEU A 153 9.76 4.48 9.18
CA LEU A 153 9.11 3.21 8.86
C LEU A 153 9.79 2.45 7.72
N ALA A 154 10.79 3.01 7.05
CA ALA A 154 11.42 2.36 5.89
C ALA A 154 11.88 0.91 6.16
N PRO A 155 12.50 0.57 7.31
CA PRO A 155 12.84 -0.82 7.62
C PRO A 155 11.62 -1.74 7.76
N ALA A 156 10.53 -1.24 8.36
CA ALA A 156 9.30 -2.01 8.52
C ALA A 156 8.60 -2.23 7.17
N LEU A 157 8.52 -1.20 6.33
CA LEU A 157 7.94 -1.27 4.99
C LEU A 157 8.75 -2.19 4.06
N ALA A 158 10.09 -2.20 4.17
CA ALA A 158 10.94 -3.13 3.43
C ALA A 158 10.62 -4.59 3.80
N ARG A 159 10.52 -4.89 5.10
CA ARG A 159 10.14 -6.22 5.57
C ARG A 159 8.73 -6.61 5.12
N LEU A 160 7.75 -5.71 5.20
CA LEU A 160 6.37 -5.99 4.76
C LEU A 160 6.31 -6.37 3.28
N ARG A 161 7.10 -5.72 2.42
CA ARG A 161 7.22 -6.10 1.00
C ARG A 161 7.73 -7.54 0.82
N GLU A 162 8.77 -7.94 1.57
CA GLU A 162 9.29 -9.32 1.54
C GLU A 162 8.27 -10.34 2.08
N GLU A 163 7.53 -9.98 3.12
CA GLU A 163 6.46 -10.80 3.68
C GLU A 163 5.30 -10.98 2.69
N HIS A 164 4.92 -9.93 1.95
CA HIS A 164 3.89 -10.01 0.90
C HIS A 164 4.25 -10.99 -0.21
N GLU A 165 5.52 -11.04 -0.64
CA GLU A 165 5.98 -12.04 -1.60
C GLU A 165 5.90 -13.48 -1.05
N THR A 166 6.19 -13.63 0.25
CA THR A 166 6.13 -14.94 0.93
C THR A 166 4.69 -15.41 1.11
N VAL A 167 3.80 -14.51 1.53
CA VAL A 167 2.36 -14.77 1.62
C VAL A 167 1.78 -15.13 0.25
N SER A 168 2.15 -14.38 -0.79
CA SER A 168 1.68 -14.65 -2.15
C SER A 168 2.06 -16.04 -2.64
N ARG A 169 3.30 -16.49 -2.37
CA ARG A 169 3.74 -17.86 -2.69
C ARG A 169 2.97 -18.91 -1.90
N ALA A 170 2.85 -18.73 -0.58
CA ALA A 170 2.15 -19.69 0.27
C ALA A 170 0.65 -19.83 -0.08
N LEU A 171 0.01 -18.74 -0.51
CA LEU A 171 -1.37 -18.78 -1.00
C LEU A 171 -1.52 -19.54 -2.34
N LEU A 172 -0.52 -19.49 -3.22
CA LEU A 172 -0.51 -20.28 -4.46
C LEU A 172 -0.32 -21.77 -4.16
N ASP A 173 0.61 -22.10 -3.27
CA ASP A 173 0.85 -23.49 -2.84
C ASP A 173 -0.42 -24.12 -2.21
N LEU A 174 -1.12 -23.33 -1.39
CA LEU A 174 -2.39 -23.74 -0.79
C LEU A 174 -3.50 -23.95 -1.83
N ASP A 175 -3.61 -23.08 -2.83
CA ASP A 175 -4.56 -23.24 -3.94
C ASP A 175 -4.29 -24.52 -4.73
N GLU A 176 -3.03 -24.85 -5.02
CA GLU A 176 -2.65 -26.08 -5.72
C GLU A 176 -3.05 -27.34 -4.94
N LEU A 177 -2.81 -27.37 -3.62
CA LEU A 177 -3.25 -28.48 -2.77
C LEU A 177 -4.77 -28.65 -2.74
N LEU A 178 -5.51 -27.53 -2.79
CA LEU A 178 -6.97 -27.53 -2.79
C LEU A 178 -7.57 -28.07 -4.09
N GLN A 179 -6.87 -27.97 -5.22
CA GLN A 179 -7.28 -28.54 -6.50
C GLN A 179 -6.96 -30.04 -6.64
N GLY A 180 -6.25 -30.65 -5.68
CA GLY A 180 -5.88 -32.06 -5.70
C GLY A 180 -6.95 -33.02 -5.13
N ASP A 181 -7.06 -34.23 -5.68
CA ASP A 181 -8.16 -35.19 -5.42
C ASP A 181 -7.88 -36.26 -4.32
N GLY A 182 -6.82 -36.15 -3.49
CA GLY A 182 -6.30 -37.30 -2.69
C GLY A 182 -6.70 -37.40 -1.20
N GLU A 183 -6.83 -38.62 -0.66
CA GLU A 183 -7.09 -38.93 0.78
C GLU A 183 -5.98 -38.45 1.75
N LEU A 184 -4.70 -38.47 1.34
CA LEU A 184 -3.59 -37.83 2.05
C LEU A 184 -3.65 -36.30 1.98
N GLY A 185 -4.41 -35.77 1.01
CA GLY A 185 -4.59 -34.34 0.78
C GLY A 185 -5.33 -33.66 1.91
N SER A 186 -6.22 -34.32 2.65
CA SER A 186 -6.95 -33.65 3.75
C SER A 186 -6.06 -33.32 4.96
N ALA A 187 -5.08 -34.17 5.28
CA ALA A 187 -4.15 -33.91 6.38
C ALA A 187 -3.10 -32.87 5.97
N ALA A 188 -2.46 -33.06 4.80
CA ALA A 188 -1.49 -32.12 4.25
C ALA A 188 -2.10 -30.73 4.01
N LEU A 189 -3.35 -30.66 3.55
CA LEU A 189 -4.09 -29.42 3.38
C LEU A 189 -4.34 -28.70 4.71
N ARG A 190 -4.70 -29.44 5.77
CA ARG A 190 -4.87 -28.82 7.10
C ARG A 190 -3.57 -28.27 7.64
N GLU A 191 -2.48 -29.03 7.52
CA GLU A 191 -1.15 -28.58 7.96
C GLU A 191 -0.70 -27.34 7.18
N GLU A 192 -0.89 -27.35 5.86
CA GLU A 192 -0.54 -26.22 5.02
C GLU A 192 -1.43 -24.99 5.29
N PHE A 193 -2.74 -25.19 5.42
CA PHE A 193 -3.66 -24.11 5.81
C PHE A 193 -3.25 -23.49 7.15
N ASP A 194 -2.91 -24.30 8.14
CA ASP A 194 -2.50 -23.83 9.47
C ASP A 194 -1.19 -23.04 9.41
N ARG A 195 -0.25 -23.47 8.56
CA ARG A 195 0.99 -22.74 8.29
C ARG A 195 0.71 -21.37 7.67
N VAL A 196 -0.13 -21.31 6.65
CA VAL A 196 -0.52 -20.07 5.96
C VAL A 196 -1.28 -19.14 6.90
N ALA A 197 -2.28 -19.65 7.61
CA ALA A 197 -3.09 -18.87 8.54
C ALA A 197 -2.24 -18.26 9.66
N LYS A 198 -1.31 -19.03 10.22
CA LYS A 198 -0.36 -18.53 11.20
C LYS A 198 0.56 -17.44 10.62
N GLY A 199 1.09 -17.67 9.42
CA GLY A 199 1.95 -16.68 8.75
C GLY A 199 1.24 -15.36 8.48
N LEU A 200 -0.02 -15.42 8.05
CA LEU A 200 -0.87 -14.24 7.86
C LEU A 200 -1.14 -13.50 9.17
N GLU A 201 -1.44 -14.22 10.26
CA GLU A 201 -1.67 -13.58 11.57
C GLU A 201 -0.39 -12.89 12.09
N ASP A 202 0.76 -13.55 11.98
CA ASP A 202 2.06 -12.98 12.37
C ASP A 202 2.38 -11.72 11.54
N HIS A 203 2.06 -11.77 10.24
CA HIS A 203 2.21 -10.65 9.31
C HIS A 203 1.30 -9.47 9.67
N PHE A 204 -0.01 -9.70 9.86
CA PHE A 204 -0.97 -8.66 10.26
C PHE A 204 -0.56 -8.01 11.58
N ALA A 205 -0.13 -8.81 12.56
CA ALA A 205 0.33 -8.31 13.85
C ALA A 205 1.59 -7.43 13.71
N TYR A 206 2.53 -7.82 12.85
CA TYR A 206 3.72 -7.02 12.57
C TYR A 206 3.36 -5.69 11.90
N GLU A 207 2.51 -5.72 10.87
CA GLU A 207 2.08 -4.52 10.18
C GLU A 207 1.33 -3.56 11.11
N GLU A 208 0.37 -4.05 11.87
CA GLU A 208 -0.40 -3.26 12.83
C GLU A 208 0.51 -2.61 13.89
N ALA A 209 1.46 -3.39 14.44
CA ALA A 209 2.37 -2.90 15.47
C ALA A 209 3.30 -1.78 14.98
N ASN A 210 3.70 -1.81 13.69
CA ASN A 210 4.65 -0.85 13.14
C ASN A 210 3.97 0.35 12.49
N LEU A 211 2.86 0.15 11.76
CA LEU A 211 2.23 1.23 10.99
C LEU A 211 1.23 2.05 11.81
N LEU A 212 0.44 1.42 12.69
CA LEU A 212 -0.63 2.12 13.41
C LEU A 212 -0.13 3.28 14.30
N PRO A 213 0.98 3.15 15.06
CA PRO A 213 1.47 4.25 15.89
C PRO A 213 1.75 5.52 15.07
N ALA A 214 2.43 5.36 13.93
CA ALA A 214 2.77 6.47 13.04
C ALA A 214 1.53 7.07 12.36
N LEU A 215 0.66 6.21 11.80
CA LEU A 215 -0.51 6.64 11.03
C LEU A 215 -1.59 7.30 11.89
N ARG A 216 -1.74 6.90 13.16
CA ARG A 216 -2.74 7.48 14.06
C ARG A 216 -2.28 8.77 14.77
N GLY A 217 -1.02 9.17 14.58
CA GLY A 217 -0.44 10.36 15.20
C GLY A 217 0.19 10.12 16.56
N GLY A 218 0.52 8.87 16.89
CA GLY A 218 1.34 8.52 18.05
C GLY A 218 2.80 8.84 17.77
N SER A 219 3.21 10.08 18.01
CA SER A 219 4.62 10.35 18.28
C SER A 219 5.02 9.60 19.55
N SER A 220 5.73 8.49 19.37
CA SER A 220 6.83 8.10 20.25
C SER A 220 7.53 6.85 19.69
N LEU A 221 8.63 7.08 18.99
CA LEU A 221 9.79 6.21 19.10
C LEU A 221 10.89 7.06 19.77
N PRO A 222 11.54 6.56 20.83
CA PRO A 222 12.50 7.30 21.65
C PRO A 222 13.77 7.70 20.88
#